data_AF-A0A564Q049-F1
#
_entry.id   AF-A0A564Q049-F1
#
_cell.length_a   1.000
_cell.length_b   1.000
_cell.length_c   1.000
_cell.angle_alpha   90.00
_cell.angle_beta   90.00
_cell.angle_gamma   90.00
#
_symmetry.space_group_name_H-M   'P 1'
#
loop_
_entity.id
_entity.type
_entity.pdbx_description
1 polymer ?
#
loop_
_entity_poly.entity_id
_entity_poly.type
_entity_poly.pdbx_seq_one_letter_code
_entity_poly.pdbx_strand_id
1 'polypeptide(L)'
;MVNSLLDMGYHIGKGMNDPIGQFVSHPNLWFMAPEELKDWQFKAIRQAFDYHYDKCEFYRNYCENNGGTKPEEIKSYEDLFKIPQMPVEAFKTTVVSSIPTNRIKTVVTTSGTSGNPSYLVRDFRSLLWTGIPIARWAINHWAIRMVKDAVKRYDGNPERYGMCIGNRKTYEEAIKEGYKESLKNIYTGVFTPEPNETSAWITNAFSTIMPLTKLLAIPIDFYLKGFKFDSEKILKLIKERNKKNKMMLFVGFHYALNELMKYMDKTGEKLSLDPDGSNQCFILMAGGWKKLSGEKVDKAQFKKKLSEHFGIWEPYILDVYGFGESSLLTFDFCPEKIMHIPPTVLAVTRDPETLEIQDYGKEGLLSVWDPTMHSFPSFVITDDIVKLTEPFECECGLTTQTMKYIGRAPEAELRSCGLRLQKSLTEEDEKGLKELKEKQKLRTDIGI
;
A
#
# COMPACT_ATOMS: atom_id res chain seq x y z
N MET A 1 10.13 -21.96 -7.65
CA MET A 1 11.18 -20.95 -7.94
C MET A 1 11.03 -19.74 -7.03
N VAL A 2 9.95 -18.93 -7.12
CA VAL A 2 9.82 -17.72 -6.28
C VAL A 2 9.72 -18.01 -4.78
N ASN A 3 8.85 -18.95 -4.33
CA ASN A 3 8.82 -19.36 -2.90
C ASN A 3 10.18 -19.84 -2.40
N SER A 4 10.87 -20.68 -3.19
CA SER A 4 12.21 -21.17 -2.86
C SER A 4 13.25 -20.04 -2.73
N LEU A 5 13.14 -18.97 -3.53
CA LEU A 5 14.00 -17.78 -3.41
C LEU A 5 13.68 -16.96 -2.15
N LEU A 6 12.39 -16.81 -1.81
CA LEU A 6 11.98 -16.14 -0.58
C LEU A 6 12.43 -16.93 0.66
N ASP A 7 12.29 -18.26 0.64
CA ASP A 7 12.75 -19.14 1.72
C ASP A 7 14.29 -19.14 1.84
N MET A 8 15.02 -18.98 0.73
CA MET A 8 16.47 -18.74 0.78
C MET A 8 16.79 -17.45 1.54
N GLY A 9 16.01 -16.38 1.35
CA GLY A 9 16.13 -15.12 2.10
C GLY A 9 16.02 -15.33 3.61
N TYR A 10 15.10 -16.19 4.06
CA TYR A 10 14.98 -16.57 5.48
C TYR A 10 16.25 -17.23 6.02
N HIS A 11 16.82 -18.18 5.28
CA HIS A 11 18.04 -18.87 5.69
C HIS A 11 19.28 -17.97 5.66
N ILE A 12 19.38 -17.06 4.68
CA ILE A 12 20.43 -16.05 4.63
C ILE A 12 20.34 -15.12 5.84
N GLY A 13 19.14 -14.58 6.13
CA GLY A 13 18.91 -13.72 7.29
C GLY A 13 19.32 -14.39 8.60
N LYS A 14 18.97 -15.67 8.77
CA LYS A 14 19.40 -16.48 9.91
C LYS A 14 20.92 -16.60 10.00
N GLY A 15 21.60 -16.89 8.89
CA GLY A 15 23.06 -17.05 8.85
C GLY A 15 23.83 -15.74 9.07
N MET A 16 23.24 -14.60 8.70
CA MET A 16 23.81 -13.27 8.87
C MET A 16 23.46 -12.62 10.21
N ASN A 17 22.67 -13.28 11.06
CA ASN A 17 22.08 -12.67 12.27
C ASN A 17 21.33 -11.36 11.95
N ASP A 18 20.50 -11.39 10.90
CA ASP A 18 19.65 -10.29 10.45
C ASP A 18 18.17 -10.60 10.74
N PRO A 19 17.68 -10.35 11.98
CA PRO A 19 16.28 -10.56 12.35
C PRO A 19 15.26 -9.95 11.40
N ILE A 20 15.46 -8.73 10.90
CA ILE A 20 14.55 -8.08 9.96
C ILE A 20 14.49 -8.85 8.65
N GLY A 21 15.66 -9.14 8.05
CA GLY A 21 15.76 -9.91 6.80
C GLY A 21 15.15 -11.32 6.92
N GLN A 22 15.35 -11.96 8.08
CA GLN A 22 14.75 -13.24 8.40
C GLN A 22 13.23 -13.14 8.54
N PHE A 23 12.72 -12.13 9.27
CA PHE A 23 11.30 -11.95 9.51
C PHE A 23 10.52 -11.63 8.22
N VAL A 24 10.97 -10.67 7.42
CA VAL A 24 10.29 -10.32 6.14
C VAL A 24 10.23 -11.50 5.18
N SER A 25 11.19 -12.41 5.28
CA SER A 25 11.29 -13.60 4.42
C SER A 25 10.68 -14.85 5.07
N HIS A 26 10.07 -14.76 6.26
CA HIS A 26 9.67 -15.94 7.02
C HIS A 26 8.60 -16.78 6.30
N PRO A 27 8.75 -18.13 6.25
CA PRO A 27 7.78 -19.06 5.64
C PRO A 27 6.31 -18.77 5.94
N ASN A 28 6.07 -18.56 7.22
CA ASN A 28 4.75 -18.38 7.81
C ASN A 28 4.44 -16.91 8.14
N LEU A 29 5.15 -15.92 7.57
CA LEU A 29 5.01 -14.49 7.94
C LEU A 29 3.56 -14.06 8.22
N TRP A 30 2.64 -14.45 7.35
CA TRP A 30 1.21 -14.07 7.39
C TRP A 30 0.30 -15.01 8.19
N PHE A 31 0.85 -16.08 8.75
CA PHE A 31 0.14 -17.22 9.37
C PHE A 31 0.71 -17.59 10.75
N MET A 32 1.64 -16.80 11.28
CA MET A 32 2.25 -17.03 12.59
C MET A 32 1.19 -16.95 13.69
N ALA A 33 1.34 -17.76 14.74
CA ALA A 33 0.55 -17.55 15.95
C ALA A 33 0.88 -16.17 16.57
N PRO A 34 -0.07 -15.50 17.25
CA PRO A 34 0.17 -14.16 17.81
C PRO A 34 1.40 -14.05 18.71
N GLU A 35 1.70 -15.06 19.52
CA GLU A 35 2.88 -15.06 20.39
C GLU A 35 4.20 -15.21 19.62
N GLU A 36 4.22 -16.03 18.56
CA GLU A 36 5.37 -16.12 17.65
C GLU A 36 5.58 -14.79 16.91
N LEU A 37 4.48 -14.14 16.49
CA LEU A 37 4.52 -12.84 15.84
C LEU A 37 5.13 -11.77 16.75
N LYS A 38 4.73 -11.72 18.03
CA LYS A 38 5.30 -10.78 19.01
C LYS A 38 6.82 -10.94 19.17
N ASP A 39 7.31 -12.18 19.25
CA ASP A 39 8.75 -12.46 19.35
C ASP A 39 9.52 -11.97 18.11
N TRP A 40 8.98 -12.19 16.90
CA TRP A 40 9.58 -11.66 15.68
C TRP A 40 9.55 -10.13 15.59
N GLN A 41 8.43 -9.51 15.96
CA GLN A 41 8.30 -8.05 16.03
C GLN A 41 9.31 -7.46 16.99
N PHE A 42 9.47 -8.04 18.19
CA PHE A 42 10.48 -7.61 19.16
C PHE A 42 11.89 -7.65 18.58
N LYS A 43 12.30 -8.79 18.01
CA LYS A 43 13.64 -8.94 17.45
C LYS A 43 13.92 -7.93 16.32
N ALA A 44 12.96 -7.77 15.41
CA ALA A 44 13.11 -6.90 14.24
C ALA A 44 13.09 -5.41 14.62
N ILE A 45 12.15 -4.98 15.47
CA ILE A 45 12.04 -3.58 15.90
C ILE A 45 13.23 -3.20 16.77
N ARG A 46 13.69 -4.08 17.66
CA ARG A 46 14.91 -3.85 18.45
C ARG A 46 16.13 -3.65 17.55
N GLN A 47 16.31 -4.49 16.53
CA GLN A 47 17.40 -4.34 15.56
C GLN A 47 17.30 -3.02 14.79
N ALA A 48 16.10 -2.64 14.34
CA ALA A 48 15.89 -1.38 13.64
C ALA A 48 16.19 -0.18 14.55
N PHE A 49 15.77 -0.23 15.83
CA PHE A 49 16.01 0.83 16.79
C PHE A 49 17.50 1.03 17.06
N ASP A 50 18.24 -0.06 17.33
CA ASP A 50 19.69 -0.04 17.50
C ASP A 50 20.39 0.62 16.30
N TYR A 51 20.04 0.18 15.09
CA TYR A 51 20.59 0.73 13.86
C TYR A 51 20.27 2.22 13.66
N HIS A 52 19.02 2.64 13.84
CA HIS A 52 18.62 4.02 13.64
C HIS A 52 19.18 4.95 14.73
N TYR A 53 19.27 4.50 15.97
CA TYR A 53 19.87 5.26 17.07
C TYR A 53 21.37 5.50 16.81
N ASP A 54 22.10 4.53 16.27
CA ASP A 54 23.51 4.69 15.92
C ASP A 54 23.71 5.55 14.65
N LYS A 55 22.92 5.29 13.59
CA LYS A 55 23.18 5.87 12.26
C LYS A 55 22.44 7.15 11.94
N CYS A 56 21.36 7.48 12.65
CA CYS A 56 20.57 8.69 12.40
C CYS A 56 20.76 9.69 13.53
N GLU A 57 21.63 10.69 13.31
CA GLU A 57 21.91 11.74 14.29
C GLU A 57 20.65 12.49 14.73
N PHE A 58 19.78 12.85 13.78
CA PHE A 58 18.50 13.49 14.07
C PHE A 58 17.65 12.67 15.03
N TYR A 59 17.52 11.36 14.76
CA TYR A 59 16.68 10.48 15.57
C TYR A 59 17.28 10.17 16.94
N ARG A 60 18.62 10.04 17.03
CA ARG A 60 19.30 9.93 18.32
C ARG A 60 19.04 11.15 19.20
N ASN A 61 19.23 12.35 18.64
CA ASN A 61 18.95 13.60 19.35
C ASN A 61 17.45 13.69 19.72
N TYR A 62 16.56 13.21 18.84
CA TYR A 62 15.14 13.13 19.15
C TYR A 62 14.87 12.21 20.35
N CYS A 63 15.49 11.03 20.42
CA CYS A 63 15.36 10.13 21.55
C CYS A 63 15.87 10.76 22.86
N GLU A 64 17.03 11.40 22.82
CA GLU A 64 17.62 12.10 23.98
C GLU A 64 16.70 13.18 24.55
N ASN A 65 16.01 13.92 23.66
CA ASN A 65 15.09 14.99 24.06
C ASN A 65 13.67 14.50 24.42
N ASN A 66 13.29 13.27 24.06
CA ASN A 66 11.93 12.75 24.22
C ASN A 66 11.94 11.43 25.01
N GLY A 67 12.38 11.49 26.27
CA GLY A 67 12.36 10.35 27.20
C GLY A 67 13.71 9.67 27.41
N GLY A 68 14.72 9.97 26.59
CA GLY A 68 16.11 9.53 26.80
C GLY A 68 16.35 8.04 26.58
N THR A 69 15.38 7.32 26.01
CA THR A 69 15.43 5.86 25.83
C THR A 69 16.57 5.44 24.92
N LYS A 70 17.37 4.47 25.39
CA LYS A 70 18.50 3.90 24.66
C LYS A 70 18.27 2.44 24.23
N PRO A 71 18.96 1.95 23.19
CA PRO A 71 18.79 0.57 22.72
C PRO A 71 19.01 -0.51 23.80
N GLU A 72 19.86 -0.27 24.81
CA GLU A 72 20.15 -1.25 25.87
C GLU A 72 18.98 -1.43 26.86
N GLU A 73 18.03 -0.51 26.87
CA GLU A 73 16.84 -0.54 27.72
C GLU A 73 15.72 -1.40 27.12
N ILE A 74 15.80 -1.73 25.83
CA ILE A 74 14.79 -2.51 25.11
C ILE A 74 15.09 -4.01 25.26
N LYS A 75 14.47 -4.66 26.25
CA LYS A 75 14.76 -6.05 26.65
C LYS A 75 13.57 -7.00 26.46
N SER A 76 12.35 -6.47 26.35
CA SER A 76 11.14 -7.25 26.04
C SER A 76 10.26 -6.56 24.99
N TYR A 77 9.19 -7.26 24.58
CA TYR A 77 8.19 -6.73 23.66
C TYR A 77 7.51 -5.46 24.20
N GLU A 78 7.22 -5.42 25.50
CA GLU A 78 6.58 -4.28 26.16
C GLU A 78 7.50 -3.05 26.15
N ASP A 79 8.82 -3.25 26.17
CA ASP A 79 9.77 -2.14 26.09
C ASP A 79 9.74 -1.44 24.73
N LEU A 80 9.25 -2.09 23.66
CA LEU A 80 9.13 -1.46 22.34
C LEU A 80 8.31 -0.17 22.38
N PHE A 81 7.31 -0.09 23.27
CA PHE A 81 6.46 1.09 23.44
C PHE A 81 7.18 2.27 24.12
N LYS A 82 8.38 2.06 24.66
CA LYS A 82 9.27 3.12 25.15
C LYS A 82 10.04 3.80 24.03
N ILE A 83 10.17 3.16 22.86
CA ILE A 83 10.91 3.72 21.72
C ILE A 83 10.23 5.01 21.25
N PRO A 84 10.90 6.17 21.31
CA PRO A 84 10.31 7.44 20.93
C PRO A 84 9.84 7.46 19.47
N GLN A 85 8.61 7.89 19.24
CA GLN A 85 8.06 8.01 17.90
C GLN A 85 8.05 9.46 17.44
N MET A 86 8.38 9.69 16.18
CA MET A 86 8.37 11.02 15.57
C MET A 86 6.97 11.33 15.01
N PRO A 87 6.46 12.55 15.19
CA PRO A 87 5.34 13.00 14.39
C PRO A 87 5.73 13.03 12.91
N VAL A 88 4.83 12.67 12.01
CA VAL A 88 5.08 12.68 10.55
C VAL A 88 5.48 14.07 10.02
N GLU A 89 5.18 15.14 10.76
CA GLU A 89 5.57 16.52 10.53
C GLU A 89 7.09 16.71 10.60
N ALA A 90 7.80 15.91 11.40
CA ALA A 90 9.25 16.01 11.57
C ALA A 90 10.00 15.82 10.24
N PHE A 91 9.43 15.04 9.31
CA PHE A 91 10.02 14.82 7.99
C PHE A 91 9.89 16.01 7.03
N LYS A 92 9.19 17.08 7.43
CA LYS A 92 9.09 18.33 6.67
C LYS A 92 10.14 19.36 7.08
N THR A 93 10.68 19.25 8.28
CA THR A 93 11.64 20.23 8.81
C THR A 93 13.05 19.91 8.37
N THR A 94 13.36 18.63 8.14
CA THR A 94 14.67 18.17 7.70
C THR A 94 14.59 16.83 6.98
N VAL A 95 15.67 16.47 6.27
CA VAL A 95 15.83 15.14 5.68
C VAL A 95 16.32 14.18 6.75
N VAL A 96 15.43 13.32 7.24
CA VAL A 96 15.78 12.26 8.19
C VAL A 96 16.38 11.08 7.44
N SER A 97 17.60 10.66 7.79
CA SER A 97 18.28 9.53 7.15
C SER A 97 19.20 8.76 8.09
N SER A 98 19.25 7.44 7.92
CA SER A 98 20.19 6.52 8.57
C SER A 98 21.27 6.01 7.62
N ILE A 99 21.25 6.45 6.36
CA ILE A 99 22.14 5.94 5.30
C ILE A 99 22.99 7.08 4.74
N PRO A 100 24.22 6.78 4.28
CA PRO A 100 25.02 7.77 3.57
C PRO A 100 24.38 8.12 2.22
N THR A 101 24.66 9.32 1.72
CA THR A 101 24.08 9.87 0.49
C THR A 101 24.33 8.99 -0.75
N ASN A 102 25.47 8.31 -0.83
CA ASN A 102 25.81 7.39 -1.92
C ASN A 102 24.99 6.08 -1.94
N ARG A 103 24.20 5.80 -0.88
CA ARG A 103 23.27 4.65 -0.81
C ARG A 103 21.83 5.04 -1.11
N ILE A 104 21.54 6.33 -1.28
CA ILE A 104 20.20 6.80 -1.65
C ILE A 104 19.91 6.37 -3.09
N LYS A 105 18.85 5.58 -3.26
CA LYS A 105 18.38 5.11 -4.56
C LYS A 105 17.38 6.08 -5.19
N THR A 106 16.46 6.61 -4.38
CA THR A 106 15.46 7.59 -4.79
C THR A 106 15.01 8.42 -3.59
N VAL A 107 14.37 9.56 -3.85
CA VAL A 107 13.73 10.39 -2.84
C VAL A 107 12.26 10.53 -3.19
N VAL A 108 11.42 10.05 -2.29
CA VAL A 108 9.97 10.16 -2.38
C VAL A 108 9.56 11.48 -1.72
N THR A 109 8.68 12.24 -2.36
CA THR A 109 8.15 13.48 -1.77
C THR A 109 6.68 13.32 -1.47
N THR A 110 6.26 13.62 -0.24
CA THR A 110 4.83 13.65 0.11
C THR A 110 4.31 15.07 -0.03
N SER A 111 3.13 15.22 -0.65
CA SER A 111 2.54 16.54 -0.85
C SER A 111 1.69 16.95 0.34
N GLY A 112 2.11 17.99 1.05
CA GLY A 112 1.26 18.76 1.95
C GLY A 112 0.59 19.93 1.21
N THR A 113 -0.61 20.34 1.63
CA THR A 113 -1.29 21.57 1.17
C THR A 113 -0.66 22.89 1.67
N SER A 114 0.28 22.84 2.61
CA SER A 114 0.94 23.97 3.31
C SER A 114 2.22 24.48 2.64
N GLY A 115 2.71 23.80 1.60
CA GLY A 115 3.83 24.28 0.78
C GLY A 115 5.21 23.66 1.08
N ASN A 116 5.42 23.01 2.22
CA ASN A 116 6.65 22.26 2.51
C ASN A 116 6.45 20.74 2.35
N PRO A 117 6.99 20.11 1.29
CA PRO A 117 6.93 18.67 1.13
C PRO A 117 7.90 17.95 2.07
N SER A 118 7.54 16.76 2.55
CA SER A 118 8.52 15.88 3.19
C SER A 118 9.41 15.22 2.15
N TYR A 119 10.70 15.07 2.43
CA TYR A 119 11.67 14.40 1.56
C TYR A 119 12.11 13.09 2.20
N LEU A 120 11.60 11.99 1.66
CA LEU A 120 11.75 10.67 2.25
C LEU A 120 12.74 9.87 1.40
N VAL A 121 13.97 9.75 1.91
CA VAL A 121 15.01 8.95 1.26
C VAL A 121 14.59 7.49 1.16
N ARG A 122 15.07 6.77 0.13
CA ARG A 122 14.87 5.34 -0.04
C ARG A 122 16.15 4.69 -0.55
N ASP A 123 16.50 3.56 0.04
CA ASP A 123 17.54 2.67 -0.48
C ASP A 123 16.94 1.37 -1.01
N PHE A 124 17.78 0.57 -1.66
CA PHE A 124 17.36 -0.71 -2.20
C PHE A 124 16.94 -1.70 -1.10
N ARG A 125 17.55 -1.63 0.09
CA ARG A 125 17.23 -2.54 1.20
C ARG A 125 15.82 -2.30 1.74
N SER A 126 15.43 -1.05 1.97
CA SER A 126 14.06 -0.69 2.39
C SER A 126 13.03 -1.16 1.36
N LEU A 127 13.32 -0.94 0.07
CA LEU A 127 12.43 -1.34 -1.02
C LEU A 127 12.27 -2.86 -1.11
N LEU A 128 13.35 -3.63 -0.95
CA LEU A 128 13.30 -5.09 -0.90
C LEU A 128 12.50 -5.59 0.31
N TRP A 129 12.80 -5.09 1.50
CA TRP A 129 12.11 -5.49 2.74
C TRP A 129 10.62 -5.13 2.74
N THR A 130 10.21 -4.13 1.96
CA THR A 130 8.79 -3.83 1.68
C THR A 130 8.19 -4.82 0.68
N GLY A 131 8.92 -5.14 -0.39
CA GLY A 131 8.43 -5.97 -1.48
C GLY A 131 8.30 -7.46 -1.13
N ILE A 132 9.18 -8.01 -0.29
CA ILE A 132 9.19 -9.43 0.08
C ILE A 132 7.90 -9.85 0.79
N PRO A 133 7.41 -9.17 1.85
CA PRO A 133 6.13 -9.48 2.49
C PRO A 133 4.95 -9.43 1.52
N ILE A 134 4.91 -8.44 0.63
CA ILE A 134 3.85 -8.28 -0.38
C ILE A 134 3.89 -9.43 -1.37
N ALA A 135 5.07 -9.80 -1.88
CA ALA A 135 5.23 -10.94 -2.78
C ALA A 135 4.79 -12.24 -2.08
N ARG A 136 5.16 -12.42 -0.81
CA ARG A 136 4.78 -13.59 -0.03
C ARG A 136 3.27 -13.67 0.20
N TRP A 137 2.64 -12.55 0.52
CA TRP A 137 1.19 -12.43 0.61
C TRP A 137 0.52 -12.80 -0.73
N ALA A 138 1.02 -12.22 -1.83
CA ALA A 138 0.48 -12.47 -3.16
C ALA A 138 0.56 -13.94 -3.56
N ILE A 139 1.69 -14.62 -3.29
CA ILE A 139 1.87 -16.03 -3.64
C ILE A 139 1.00 -16.95 -2.76
N ASN A 140 0.99 -16.73 -1.45
CA ASN A 140 0.39 -17.68 -0.51
C ASN A 140 -1.10 -17.43 -0.26
N HIS A 141 -1.56 -16.18 -0.29
CA HIS A 141 -2.93 -15.82 0.09
C HIS A 141 -3.81 -15.44 -1.12
N TRP A 142 -3.27 -14.66 -2.07
CA TRP A 142 -4.06 -14.20 -3.22
C TRP A 142 -4.54 -15.37 -4.08
N ALA A 143 -3.68 -16.37 -4.34
CA ALA A 143 -4.04 -17.57 -5.10
C ALA A 143 -5.16 -18.41 -4.43
N ILE A 144 -5.09 -18.61 -3.11
CA ILE A 144 -6.11 -19.33 -2.34
C ILE A 144 -7.46 -18.62 -2.43
N ARG A 145 -7.43 -17.28 -2.32
CA ARG A 145 -8.65 -16.49 -2.32
C ARG A 145 -9.32 -16.44 -3.69
N MET A 146 -8.55 -16.30 -4.76
CA MET A 146 -9.09 -16.30 -6.13
C MET A 146 -9.86 -17.59 -6.43
N VAL A 147 -9.42 -18.72 -5.87
CA VAL A 147 -10.12 -20.00 -6.00
C VAL A 147 -11.39 -20.05 -5.13
N LYS A 148 -11.35 -19.59 -3.87
CA LYS A 148 -12.57 -19.51 -3.02
C LYS A 148 -13.63 -18.58 -3.61
N ASP A 149 -13.23 -17.41 -4.11
CA ASP A 149 -14.15 -16.44 -4.72
C ASP A 149 -14.68 -16.93 -6.07
N ALA A 150 -13.84 -17.59 -6.89
CA ALA A 150 -14.32 -18.29 -8.07
C ALA A 150 -15.39 -19.31 -7.67
N VAL A 151 -15.16 -20.18 -6.69
CA VAL A 151 -16.17 -21.17 -6.24
C VAL A 151 -17.48 -20.51 -5.78
N LYS A 152 -17.43 -19.44 -4.99
CA LYS A 152 -18.63 -18.72 -4.52
C LYS A 152 -19.39 -18.01 -5.64
N ARG A 153 -18.73 -17.48 -6.68
CA ARG A 153 -19.39 -16.80 -7.82
C ARG A 153 -20.36 -17.71 -8.59
N TYR A 154 -20.15 -19.03 -8.53
CA TYR A 154 -20.92 -20.00 -9.31
C TYR A 154 -21.72 -20.95 -8.45
N ASP A 155 -21.83 -20.66 -7.14
CA ASP A 155 -22.60 -21.47 -6.19
C ASP A 155 -24.09 -21.32 -6.48
N GLY A 156 -24.57 -22.24 -7.32
CA GLY A 156 -25.92 -22.33 -7.87
C GLY A 156 -26.00 -22.98 -9.26
N ASN A 157 -24.90 -23.06 -10.02
CA ASN A 157 -24.89 -23.72 -11.34
C ASN A 157 -23.70 -24.67 -11.54
N PRO A 158 -23.92 -26.00 -11.40
CA PRO A 158 -22.89 -27.04 -11.52
C PRO A 158 -22.16 -27.08 -12.88
N GLU A 159 -22.79 -26.66 -13.98
CA GLU A 159 -22.14 -26.65 -15.30
C GLU A 159 -21.07 -25.55 -15.43
N ARG A 160 -21.22 -24.44 -14.68
CA ARG A 160 -20.24 -23.35 -14.65
C ARG A 160 -19.08 -23.58 -13.69
N TYR A 161 -19.23 -24.49 -12.74
CA TYR A 161 -18.13 -24.96 -11.88
C TYR A 161 -16.97 -25.50 -12.73
N GLY A 162 -17.28 -26.23 -13.81
CA GLY A 162 -16.30 -26.75 -14.78
C GLY A 162 -15.56 -25.67 -15.60
N MET A 163 -16.09 -24.45 -15.72
CA MET A 163 -15.41 -23.36 -16.44
C MET A 163 -14.31 -22.69 -15.60
N CYS A 164 -14.45 -22.67 -14.28
CA CYS A 164 -13.53 -21.97 -13.38
C CYS A 164 -12.32 -22.81 -12.97
N ILE A 165 -12.51 -24.12 -12.90
CA ILE A 165 -11.44 -25.09 -12.70
C ILE A 165 -10.96 -25.69 -14.03
N GLY A 166 -11.63 -25.44 -15.16
CA GLY A 166 -11.35 -26.17 -16.40
C GLY A 166 -11.53 -27.69 -16.19
N ASN A 167 -10.68 -28.50 -16.82
CA ASN A 167 -10.68 -29.97 -16.64
C ASN A 167 -10.06 -30.45 -15.29
N ARG A 168 -9.82 -29.56 -14.32
CA ARG A 168 -9.08 -29.87 -13.08
C ARG A 168 -10.00 -30.50 -12.05
N LYS A 169 -9.55 -31.55 -11.37
CA LYS A 169 -10.41 -32.45 -10.57
C LYS A 169 -10.49 -32.05 -9.10
N THR A 170 -9.55 -31.25 -8.58
CA THR A 170 -9.50 -30.84 -7.16
C THR A 170 -9.17 -29.36 -6.95
N TYR A 171 -9.50 -28.86 -5.75
CA TYR A 171 -9.19 -27.51 -5.27
C TYR A 171 -7.68 -27.22 -5.24
N GLU A 172 -6.84 -28.19 -4.83
CA GLU A 172 -5.38 -28.01 -4.83
C GLU A 172 -4.78 -27.93 -6.24
N GLU A 173 -5.32 -28.68 -7.21
CA GLU A 173 -4.91 -28.61 -8.61
C GLU A 173 -5.27 -27.26 -9.24
N ALA A 174 -6.48 -26.76 -8.97
CA ALA A 174 -6.93 -25.44 -9.41
C ALA A 174 -6.04 -24.30 -8.89
N ILE A 175 -5.63 -24.36 -7.61
CA ILE A 175 -4.70 -23.39 -7.02
C ILE A 175 -3.32 -23.48 -7.69
N LYS A 176 -2.76 -24.69 -7.85
CA LYS A 176 -1.38 -24.87 -8.29
C LYS A 176 -1.18 -24.58 -9.78
N GLU A 177 -2.16 -24.91 -10.61
CA GLU A 177 -2.08 -24.76 -12.07
C GLU A 177 -2.73 -23.48 -12.57
N GLY A 178 -3.89 -23.09 -12.02
CA GLY A 178 -4.58 -21.85 -12.38
C GLY A 178 -3.76 -20.61 -12.02
N TYR A 179 -3.05 -20.62 -10.89
CA TYR A 179 -2.09 -19.56 -10.53
C TYR A 179 -0.94 -19.43 -11.54
N LYS A 180 -0.32 -20.56 -11.92
CA LYS A 180 0.79 -20.56 -12.89
C LYS A 180 0.34 -20.10 -14.27
N GLU A 181 -0.86 -20.48 -14.69
CA GLU A 181 -1.44 -20.10 -15.97
C GLU A 181 -1.85 -18.62 -16.01
N SER A 182 -2.41 -18.11 -14.90
CA SER A 182 -2.79 -16.70 -14.77
C SER A 182 -1.58 -15.78 -14.73
N LEU A 183 -0.52 -16.14 -13.99
CA LEU A 183 0.74 -15.39 -13.96
C LEU A 183 1.47 -15.37 -15.30
N LYS A 184 1.35 -16.42 -16.12
CA LYS A 184 1.93 -16.42 -17.48
C LYS A 184 1.20 -15.46 -18.42
N ASN A 185 -0.05 -15.12 -18.11
CA ASN A 185 -0.91 -14.30 -18.95
C ASN A 185 -1.32 -12.99 -18.26
N ILE A 186 -0.54 -12.53 -17.28
CA ILE A 186 -0.81 -11.28 -16.55
C ILE A 186 -0.45 -10.04 -17.39
N TYR A 187 -1.26 -9.00 -17.27
CA TYR A 187 -0.99 -7.66 -17.75
C TYR A 187 -1.20 -6.65 -16.64
N THR A 188 -0.27 -5.70 -16.49
CA THR A 188 -0.41 -4.62 -15.50
C THR A 188 -0.54 -3.26 -16.19
N GLY A 189 -1.67 -2.59 -15.99
CA GLY A 189 -1.90 -1.21 -16.45
C GLY A 189 -1.79 -0.23 -15.28
N VAL A 190 -0.87 0.71 -15.34
CA VAL A 190 -0.60 1.65 -14.24
C VAL A 190 -1.10 3.05 -14.60
N PHE A 191 -2.13 3.52 -13.91
CA PHE A 191 -2.70 4.87 -14.03
C PHE A 191 -1.88 5.91 -13.25
N THR A 192 -0.56 5.88 -13.43
CA THR A 192 0.39 6.88 -12.93
C THR A 192 1.45 7.20 -14.01
N PRO A 193 2.25 8.27 -13.87
CA PRO A 193 3.44 8.48 -14.70
C PRO A 193 4.47 7.38 -14.51
N GLU A 194 5.51 7.35 -15.34
CA GLU A 194 6.61 6.43 -15.13
C GLU A 194 7.41 6.78 -13.85
N PRO A 195 8.07 5.82 -13.18
CA PRO A 195 8.77 6.09 -11.92
C PRO A 195 9.89 7.14 -11.98
N ASN A 196 10.46 7.37 -13.17
CA ASN A 196 11.44 8.43 -13.43
C ASN A 196 10.80 9.83 -13.59
N GLU A 197 9.50 9.92 -13.80
CA GLU A 197 8.76 11.17 -14.05
C GLU A 197 8.10 11.71 -12.77
N THR A 198 8.00 10.92 -11.71
CA THR A 198 7.31 11.32 -10.47
C THR A 198 8.03 10.84 -9.22
N SER A 199 7.99 11.65 -8.16
CA SER A 199 8.47 11.30 -6.82
C SER A 199 7.34 10.78 -5.91
N ALA A 200 6.20 10.38 -6.48
CA ALA A 200 5.11 9.74 -5.75
C ALA A 200 5.55 8.36 -5.22
N TRP A 201 5.21 8.07 -3.96
CA TRP A 201 5.61 6.85 -3.25
C TRP A 201 5.17 5.57 -3.99
N ILE A 202 3.87 5.43 -4.28
CA ILE A 202 3.30 4.22 -4.89
C ILE A 202 3.90 3.96 -6.29
N THR A 203 4.21 5.03 -7.04
CA THR A 203 4.83 4.91 -8.36
C THR A 203 6.30 4.51 -8.25
N ASN A 204 7.04 5.05 -7.28
CA ASN A 204 8.43 4.65 -7.04
C ASN A 204 8.57 3.20 -6.59
N ALA A 205 7.56 2.64 -5.89
CA ALA A 205 7.53 1.23 -5.53
C ALA A 205 7.62 0.31 -6.78
N PHE A 206 7.01 0.70 -7.91
CA PHE A 206 7.11 -0.05 -9.16
C PHE A 206 8.55 -0.20 -9.68
N SER A 207 9.41 0.81 -9.48
CA SER A 207 10.81 0.76 -9.94
C SER A 207 11.59 -0.44 -9.36
N THR A 208 11.19 -0.91 -8.17
CA THR A 208 11.81 -2.05 -7.47
C THR A 208 11.42 -3.39 -8.08
N ILE A 209 10.16 -3.52 -8.52
CA ILE A 209 9.64 -4.78 -9.10
C ILE A 209 9.88 -4.88 -10.61
N MET A 210 10.13 -3.75 -11.29
CA MET A 210 10.38 -3.71 -12.74
C MET A 210 11.48 -4.65 -13.25
N PRO A 211 12.63 -4.84 -12.57
CA PRO A 211 13.62 -5.82 -13.00
C PRO A 211 13.09 -7.26 -13.00
N LEU A 212 12.33 -7.63 -11.95
CA LEU A 212 11.72 -8.95 -11.83
C LEU A 212 10.62 -9.15 -12.88
N THR A 213 9.78 -8.13 -13.12
CA THR A 213 8.70 -8.24 -14.10
C THR A 213 9.27 -8.35 -15.53
N LYS A 214 10.35 -7.64 -15.84
CA LYS A 214 11.11 -7.83 -17.09
C LYS A 214 11.68 -9.24 -17.23
N LEU A 215 12.30 -9.78 -16.17
CA LEU A 215 12.83 -11.14 -16.15
C LEU A 215 11.71 -12.18 -16.39
N LEU A 216 10.53 -11.94 -15.83
CA LEU A 216 9.35 -12.81 -15.96
C LEU A 216 8.50 -12.51 -17.20
N ALA A 217 8.94 -11.59 -18.07
CA ALA A 217 8.22 -11.14 -19.27
C ALA A 217 6.77 -10.66 -18.99
N ILE A 218 6.53 -10.08 -17.81
CA ILE A 218 5.23 -9.53 -17.42
C ILE A 218 5.09 -8.12 -18.04
N PRO A 219 4.14 -7.89 -18.96
CA PRO A 219 3.92 -6.57 -19.56
C PRO A 219 3.35 -5.59 -18.52
N ILE A 220 4.02 -4.45 -18.38
CA ILE A 220 3.58 -3.30 -17.58
C ILE A 220 3.55 -2.07 -18.47
N ASP A 221 2.40 -1.42 -18.55
CA ASP A 221 2.20 -0.17 -19.30
C ASP A 221 1.76 0.94 -18.36
N PHE A 222 2.53 2.05 -18.32
CA PHE A 222 2.18 3.28 -17.60
C PHE A 222 1.37 4.19 -18.53
N TYR A 223 0.23 4.68 -18.05
CA TYR A 223 -0.75 5.40 -18.87
C TYR A 223 -0.61 6.92 -18.86
N LEU A 224 0.23 7.51 -17.98
CA LEU A 224 0.44 8.96 -17.91
C LEU A 224 1.88 9.34 -18.34
N LYS A 225 2.35 8.82 -19.48
CA LYS A 225 3.70 9.13 -20.00
C LYS A 225 3.81 10.60 -20.38
N GLY A 226 4.85 11.29 -19.93
CA GLY A 226 5.01 12.72 -20.13
C GLY A 226 3.84 13.55 -19.57
N PHE A 227 3.19 13.05 -18.51
CA PHE A 227 1.98 13.64 -17.90
C PHE A 227 0.78 13.79 -18.84
N LYS A 228 0.78 13.12 -20.00
CA LYS A 228 -0.36 13.12 -20.93
C LYS A 228 -1.26 11.93 -20.68
N PHE A 229 -2.56 12.18 -20.53
CA PHE A 229 -3.58 11.15 -20.34
C PHE A 229 -4.45 11.02 -21.59
N ASP A 230 -4.10 10.09 -22.48
CA ASP A 230 -4.82 9.84 -23.73
C ASP A 230 -5.84 8.71 -23.53
N SER A 231 -7.06 9.09 -23.16
CA SER A 231 -8.12 8.15 -22.81
C SER A 231 -8.48 7.19 -23.94
N GLU A 232 -8.52 7.65 -25.19
CA GLU A 232 -8.82 6.82 -26.36
C GLU A 232 -7.76 5.73 -26.54
N LYS A 233 -6.49 6.13 -26.54
CA LYS A 233 -5.36 5.21 -26.70
C LYS A 233 -5.27 4.21 -25.56
N ILE A 234 -5.49 4.66 -24.32
CA ILE A 234 -5.52 3.80 -23.13
C ILE A 234 -6.63 2.76 -23.25
N LEU A 235 -7.86 3.19 -23.59
CA LEU A 235 -9.00 2.29 -23.73
C LEU A 235 -8.76 1.23 -24.81
N LYS A 236 -8.23 1.64 -25.97
CA LYS A 236 -7.86 0.72 -27.06
C LYS A 236 -6.82 -0.31 -26.63
N LEU A 237 -5.76 0.13 -25.95
CA LEU A 237 -4.71 -0.75 -25.44
C LEU A 237 -5.28 -1.77 -24.43
N ILE A 238 -6.12 -1.32 -23.51
CA ILE A 238 -6.79 -2.22 -22.55
C ILE A 238 -7.60 -3.29 -23.28
N LYS A 239 -8.40 -2.91 -24.29
CA LYS A 239 -9.17 -3.86 -25.11
C LYS A 239 -8.28 -4.86 -25.86
N GLU A 240 -7.14 -4.42 -26.39
CA GLU A 240 -6.18 -5.29 -27.08
C GLU A 240 -5.49 -6.27 -26.12
N ARG A 241 -5.12 -5.81 -24.92
CA ARG A 241 -4.53 -6.64 -23.87
C ARG A 241 -5.53 -7.67 -23.34
N ASN A 242 -6.77 -7.28 -23.10
CA ASN A 242 -7.82 -8.19 -22.62
C ASN A 242 -8.09 -9.38 -23.57
N LYS A 243 -7.79 -9.24 -24.87
CA LYS A 243 -7.88 -10.36 -25.83
C LYS A 243 -6.77 -11.40 -25.65
N LYS A 244 -5.63 -11.01 -25.10
CA LYS A 244 -4.41 -11.84 -24.99
C LYS A 244 -4.14 -12.29 -23.56
N ASN A 245 -4.59 -11.53 -22.58
CA ASN A 245 -4.27 -11.68 -21.18
C ASN A 245 -5.51 -12.15 -20.41
N LYS A 246 -5.31 -13.16 -19.55
CA LYS A 246 -6.37 -13.72 -18.69
C LYS A 246 -6.40 -13.08 -17.31
N MET A 247 -5.33 -12.39 -16.92
CA MET A 247 -5.26 -11.62 -15.67
C MET A 247 -4.91 -10.17 -16.00
N MET A 248 -5.74 -9.23 -15.56
CA MET A 248 -5.50 -7.80 -15.69
C MET A 248 -5.40 -7.17 -14.31
N LEU A 249 -4.29 -6.50 -14.04
CA LEU A 249 -4.07 -5.76 -12.81
C LEU A 249 -3.96 -4.28 -13.13
N PHE A 250 -4.92 -3.49 -12.69
CA PHE A 250 -4.84 -2.04 -12.78
C PHE A 250 -4.41 -1.46 -11.45
N VAL A 251 -3.45 -0.53 -11.47
CA VAL A 251 -3.02 0.17 -10.26
C VAL A 251 -3.04 1.66 -10.54
N GLY A 252 -3.62 2.44 -9.64
CA GLY A 252 -3.50 3.88 -9.71
C GLY A 252 -4.48 4.58 -8.81
N PHE A 253 -4.84 5.79 -9.18
CA PHE A 253 -5.65 6.63 -8.32
C PHE A 253 -7.05 6.85 -8.89
N HIS A 254 -8.01 7.06 -7.99
CA HIS A 254 -9.41 7.25 -8.34
C HIS A 254 -9.63 8.36 -9.39
N TYR A 255 -8.90 9.49 -9.35
CA TYR A 255 -9.09 10.56 -10.35
C TYR A 255 -8.66 10.15 -11.77
N ALA A 256 -7.56 9.41 -11.95
CA ALA A 256 -7.11 9.00 -13.28
C ALA A 256 -8.07 7.97 -13.89
N LEU A 257 -8.59 7.06 -13.06
CA LEU A 257 -9.66 6.14 -13.44
C LEU A 257 -10.96 6.89 -13.78
N ASN A 258 -11.28 7.95 -13.03
CA ASN A 258 -12.44 8.80 -13.28
C ASN A 258 -12.36 9.54 -14.62
N GLU A 259 -11.19 10.02 -15.02
CA GLU A 259 -11.00 10.66 -16.34
C GLU A 259 -11.25 9.66 -17.48
N LEU A 260 -10.80 8.41 -17.34
CA LEU A 260 -11.12 7.38 -18.33
C LEU A 260 -12.63 7.10 -18.38
N MET A 261 -13.31 7.03 -17.22
CA MET A 261 -14.76 6.83 -17.17
C MET A 261 -15.54 7.99 -17.81
N LYS A 262 -15.12 9.25 -17.60
CA LYS A 262 -15.72 10.41 -18.28
C LYS A 262 -15.62 10.31 -19.80
N TYR A 263 -14.48 9.84 -20.32
CA TYR A 263 -14.31 9.60 -21.75
C TYR A 263 -15.28 8.50 -22.24
N MET A 264 -15.39 7.40 -21.50
CA MET A 264 -16.31 6.29 -21.79
C MET A 264 -17.77 6.74 -21.81
N ASP A 265 -18.18 7.58 -20.86
CA ASP A 265 -19.52 8.19 -20.83
C ASP A 265 -19.77 9.05 -22.07
N LYS A 266 -18.78 9.86 -22.47
CA LYS A 266 -18.89 10.76 -23.64
C LYS A 266 -18.99 9.99 -24.96
N THR A 267 -18.27 8.88 -25.12
CA THR A 267 -18.24 8.11 -26.38
C THR A 267 -19.24 6.96 -26.39
N GLY A 268 -19.84 6.61 -25.26
CA GLY A 268 -20.69 5.43 -25.09
C GLY A 268 -19.90 4.11 -25.08
N GLU A 269 -18.55 4.17 -25.09
CA GLU A 269 -17.73 2.97 -25.05
C GLU A 269 -17.70 2.35 -23.65
N LYS A 270 -17.78 1.02 -23.59
CA LYS A 270 -17.57 0.25 -22.35
C LYS A 270 -16.47 -0.78 -22.52
N LEU A 271 -15.93 -1.23 -21.38
CA LEU A 271 -15.11 -2.43 -21.33
C LEU A 271 -15.94 -3.59 -20.79
N SER A 272 -15.50 -4.79 -21.12
CA SER A 272 -16.08 -6.04 -20.67
C SER A 272 -14.91 -6.96 -20.33
N LEU A 273 -14.21 -6.63 -19.25
CA LEU A 273 -12.93 -7.26 -18.92
C LEU A 273 -13.11 -8.62 -18.24
N ASP A 274 -14.15 -8.81 -17.46
CA ASP A 274 -14.47 -10.09 -16.80
C ASP A 274 -15.99 -10.39 -16.80
N PRO A 275 -16.64 -10.48 -17.98
CA PRO A 275 -18.10 -10.56 -18.07
C PRO A 275 -18.68 -11.89 -17.59
N ASP A 276 -17.92 -12.98 -17.72
CA ASP A 276 -18.35 -14.34 -17.41
C ASP A 276 -17.49 -14.98 -16.30
N GLY A 277 -16.56 -14.23 -15.72
CA GLY A 277 -15.60 -14.68 -14.70
C GLY A 277 -14.44 -15.51 -15.24
N SER A 278 -14.31 -15.66 -16.57
CA SER A 278 -13.19 -16.39 -17.20
C SER A 278 -11.86 -15.61 -17.17
N ASN A 279 -11.90 -14.34 -16.79
CA ASN A 279 -10.74 -13.49 -16.60
C ASN A 279 -10.59 -13.12 -15.11
N GLN A 280 -9.45 -12.55 -14.76
CA GLN A 280 -9.15 -12.12 -13.40
C GLN A 280 -8.71 -10.66 -13.43
N CYS A 281 -9.68 -9.75 -13.27
CA CYS A 281 -9.46 -8.33 -13.44
C CYS A 281 -9.56 -7.58 -12.11
N PHE A 282 -8.42 -7.09 -11.61
CA PHE A 282 -8.32 -6.34 -10.36
C PHE A 282 -8.03 -4.87 -10.62
N ILE A 283 -8.59 -4.01 -9.78
CA ILE A 283 -8.22 -2.60 -9.72
C ILE A 283 -7.77 -2.31 -8.29
N LEU A 284 -6.48 -2.02 -8.10
CA LEU A 284 -5.92 -1.47 -6.88
C LEU A 284 -5.97 0.05 -6.96
N MET A 285 -6.81 0.66 -6.14
CA MET A 285 -6.96 2.10 -6.06
C MET A 285 -6.29 2.63 -4.81
N ALA A 286 -5.53 3.70 -4.99
CA ALA A 286 -5.06 4.54 -3.92
C ALA A 286 -5.62 5.96 -4.06
N GLY A 287 -5.47 6.78 -3.03
CA GLY A 287 -5.75 8.21 -3.09
C GLY A 287 -6.59 8.66 -1.91
N GLY A 288 -6.44 9.91 -1.50
CA GLY A 288 -7.05 10.46 -0.29
C GLY A 288 -8.58 10.60 -0.34
N TRP A 289 -9.25 9.97 -1.31
CA TRP A 289 -10.70 9.91 -1.48
C TRP A 289 -11.42 11.26 -1.32
N LYS A 290 -10.75 12.31 -1.80
CA LYS A 290 -11.21 13.68 -1.80
C LYS A 290 -10.88 14.29 -3.16
N LYS A 291 -11.82 15.04 -3.72
CA LYS A 291 -11.58 15.87 -4.90
C LYS A 291 -10.62 17.02 -4.51
N LEU A 292 -10.03 17.68 -5.51
CA LEU A 292 -9.29 18.92 -5.28
C LEU A 292 -10.14 19.99 -4.59
N SER A 293 -11.45 20.03 -4.86
CA SER A 293 -12.40 20.92 -4.16
C SER A 293 -12.56 20.64 -2.66
N GLY A 294 -11.99 19.53 -2.16
CA GLY A 294 -12.11 19.09 -0.76
C GLY A 294 -13.30 18.17 -0.50
N GLU A 295 -14.22 18.01 -1.46
CA GLU A 295 -15.36 17.11 -1.34
C GLU A 295 -14.93 15.65 -1.23
N LYS A 296 -15.53 14.93 -0.27
CA LYS A 296 -15.32 13.49 -0.09
C LYS A 296 -15.94 12.73 -1.26
N VAL A 297 -15.21 11.75 -1.79
CA VAL A 297 -15.71 10.82 -2.79
C VAL A 297 -16.40 9.65 -2.09
N ASP A 298 -17.65 9.35 -2.48
CA ASP A 298 -18.33 8.14 -2.05
C ASP A 298 -17.66 6.91 -2.68
N LYS A 299 -16.96 6.14 -1.85
CA LYS A 299 -16.21 4.96 -2.30
C LYS A 299 -17.12 3.89 -2.89
N ALA A 300 -18.27 3.63 -2.28
CA ALA A 300 -19.18 2.56 -2.71
C ALA A 300 -19.78 2.91 -4.07
N GLN A 301 -20.24 4.15 -4.24
CA GLN A 301 -20.75 4.62 -5.53
C GLN A 301 -19.65 4.60 -6.61
N PHE A 302 -18.41 5.00 -6.26
CA PHE A 302 -17.29 5.00 -7.20
C PHE A 302 -16.91 3.59 -7.65
N LYS A 303 -16.84 2.61 -6.72
CA LYS A 303 -16.59 1.20 -7.03
C LYS A 303 -17.68 0.63 -7.95
N LYS A 304 -18.95 0.92 -7.68
CA LYS A 304 -20.07 0.50 -8.54
C LYS A 304 -19.92 1.05 -9.96
N LYS A 305 -19.66 2.35 -10.10
CA LYS A 305 -19.42 2.98 -11.41
C LYS A 305 -18.26 2.29 -12.14
N LEU A 306 -17.15 2.06 -11.46
CA LEU A 306 -16.02 1.34 -12.04
C LEU A 306 -16.39 -0.06 -12.51
N SER A 307 -17.13 -0.82 -11.71
CA SER A 307 -17.61 -2.16 -12.06
C SER A 307 -18.44 -2.12 -13.35
N GLU A 308 -19.36 -1.17 -13.48
CA GLU A 308 -20.22 -1.00 -14.66
C GLU A 308 -19.47 -0.55 -15.93
N HIS A 309 -18.46 0.31 -15.78
CA HIS A 309 -17.66 0.80 -16.91
C HIS A 309 -16.65 -0.24 -17.38
N PHE A 310 -15.97 -0.89 -16.43
CA PHE A 310 -14.91 -1.84 -16.71
C PHE A 310 -15.45 -3.25 -16.99
N GLY A 311 -16.70 -3.55 -16.61
CA GLY A 311 -17.28 -4.89 -16.72
C GLY A 311 -16.50 -5.89 -15.88
N ILE A 312 -16.26 -5.55 -14.61
CA ILE A 312 -15.51 -6.36 -13.64
C ILE A 312 -16.33 -6.58 -12.37
N TRP A 313 -16.01 -7.65 -11.65
CA TRP A 313 -16.65 -7.95 -10.37
C TRP A 313 -16.25 -6.92 -9.30
N GLU A 314 -17.22 -6.20 -8.73
CA GLU A 314 -16.97 -5.11 -7.77
C GLU A 314 -16.03 -5.49 -6.60
N PRO A 315 -16.10 -6.69 -5.99
CA PRO A 315 -15.17 -7.09 -4.94
C PRO A 315 -13.68 -7.12 -5.35
N TYR A 316 -13.35 -7.13 -6.65
CA TYR A 316 -11.97 -7.02 -7.17
C TYR A 316 -11.49 -5.57 -7.34
N ILE A 317 -12.35 -4.61 -7.01
CA ILE A 317 -12.01 -3.20 -6.91
C ILE A 317 -11.60 -2.92 -5.46
N LEU A 318 -10.29 -2.85 -5.26
CA LEU A 318 -9.64 -2.83 -3.97
C LEU A 318 -9.17 -1.42 -3.64
N ASP A 319 -9.36 -1.02 -2.40
CA ASP A 319 -8.80 0.20 -1.83
C ASP A 319 -7.48 -0.11 -1.12
N VAL A 320 -6.55 0.81 -1.21
CA VAL A 320 -5.19 0.69 -0.72
C VAL A 320 -4.88 1.86 0.22
N TYR A 321 -4.48 1.54 1.45
CA TYR A 321 -3.99 2.49 2.43
C TYR A 321 -2.48 2.33 2.64
N GLY A 322 -1.79 3.46 2.70
CA GLY A 322 -0.38 3.55 3.04
C GLY A 322 0.05 5.01 3.06
N PHE A 323 1.19 5.29 3.66
CA PHE A 323 1.75 6.64 3.78
C PHE A 323 3.27 6.59 3.59
N GLY A 324 3.87 7.72 3.21
CA GLY A 324 5.26 7.74 2.76
C GLY A 324 6.25 7.51 3.90
N GLU A 325 5.90 7.84 5.12
CA GLU A 325 6.78 7.78 6.29
C GLU A 325 6.92 6.35 6.84
N SER A 326 6.27 5.36 6.22
CA SER A 326 6.38 3.94 6.54
C SER A 326 6.30 3.08 5.26
N SER A 327 6.64 1.81 5.38
CA SER A 327 6.33 0.76 4.41
C SER A 327 5.00 0.06 4.68
N LEU A 328 4.23 0.52 5.69
CA LEU A 328 2.85 0.07 5.90
C LEU A 328 2.03 0.29 4.63
N LEU A 329 1.65 -0.83 4.02
CA LEU A 329 0.75 -0.89 2.89
C LEU A 329 -0.27 -1.99 3.15
N THR A 330 -1.54 -1.61 3.17
CA THR A 330 -2.65 -2.53 3.38
C THR A 330 -3.79 -2.25 2.42
N PHE A 331 -4.64 -3.24 2.20
CA PHE A 331 -5.73 -3.17 1.23
C PHE A 331 -6.93 -3.99 1.70
N ASP A 332 -8.12 -3.64 1.22
CA ASP A 332 -9.41 -4.24 1.61
C ASP A 332 -9.72 -5.55 0.85
N PHE A 333 -8.70 -6.39 0.67
CA PHE A 333 -8.82 -7.67 -0.04
C PHE A 333 -9.46 -8.78 0.79
N CYS A 334 -9.50 -8.63 2.12
CA CYS A 334 -10.17 -9.56 3.02
C CYS A 334 -11.65 -9.74 2.60
N PRO A 335 -12.25 -10.93 2.82
CA PRO A 335 -13.66 -11.20 2.46
C PRO A 335 -14.60 -10.22 3.16
N GLU A 336 -14.27 -9.94 4.42
CA GLU A 336 -14.96 -8.98 5.29
C GLU A 336 -14.59 -7.53 4.99
N LYS A 337 -13.83 -7.28 3.92
CA LYS A 337 -13.31 -5.95 3.52
C LYS A 337 -12.50 -5.24 4.60
N ILE A 338 -11.89 -6.03 5.47
CA ILE A 338 -10.95 -5.59 6.50
C ILE A 338 -9.55 -5.39 5.90
N MET A 339 -8.81 -4.39 6.37
CA MET A 339 -7.43 -4.13 5.96
C MET A 339 -6.45 -4.84 6.91
N HIS A 340 -5.73 -5.86 6.42
CA HIS A 340 -4.70 -6.56 7.21
C HIS A 340 -3.40 -5.78 7.22
N ILE A 341 -2.90 -5.42 8.41
CA ILE A 341 -1.59 -4.77 8.55
C ILE A 341 -0.50 -5.82 8.28
N PRO A 342 0.57 -5.48 7.51
CA PRO A 342 1.72 -6.37 7.36
C PRO A 342 2.26 -6.80 8.72
N PRO A 343 2.47 -8.10 8.99
CA PRO A 343 2.91 -8.62 10.30
C PRO A 343 4.20 -7.96 10.81
N THR A 344 5.04 -7.49 9.90
CA THR A 344 6.28 -6.81 10.22
C THR A 344 6.09 -5.44 10.89
N VAL A 345 4.93 -4.83 10.75
CA VAL A 345 4.62 -3.52 11.33
C VAL A 345 3.79 -3.70 12.60
N LEU A 346 4.26 -3.13 13.70
CA LEU A 346 3.50 -3.02 14.94
C LEU A 346 2.72 -1.70 14.90
N ALA A 347 1.40 -1.76 15.06
CA ALA A 347 0.54 -0.58 15.07
C ALA A 347 -0.27 -0.48 16.36
N VAL A 348 -0.44 0.74 16.88
CA VAL A 348 -1.35 1.04 18.00
C VAL A 348 -2.15 2.30 17.69
N THR A 349 -3.21 2.53 18.46
CA THR A 349 -3.90 3.82 18.43
C THR A 349 -3.48 4.65 19.63
N ARG A 350 -3.36 5.97 19.44
CA ARG A 350 -3.15 6.94 20.51
C ARG A 350 -4.36 7.84 20.67
N ASP A 351 -4.65 8.22 21.91
CA ASP A 351 -5.65 9.24 22.19
C ASP A 351 -5.22 10.57 21.52
N PRO A 352 -6.09 11.23 20.74
CA PRO A 352 -5.72 12.46 20.03
C PRO A 352 -5.38 13.64 20.94
N GLU A 353 -5.85 13.66 22.19
CA GLU A 353 -5.65 14.75 23.15
C GLU A 353 -4.43 14.47 24.06
N THR A 354 -4.31 13.24 24.59
CA THR A 354 -3.25 12.90 25.54
C THR A 354 -2.02 12.26 24.89
N LEU A 355 -2.15 11.78 23.65
CA LEU A 355 -1.18 10.96 22.93
C LEU A 355 -0.85 9.62 23.62
N GLU A 356 -1.57 9.23 24.68
CA GLU A 356 -1.36 7.94 25.34
C GLU A 356 -1.81 6.78 24.46
N ILE A 357 -1.12 5.64 24.56
CA ILE A 357 -1.50 4.41 23.84
C ILE A 357 -2.83 3.91 24.40
N GLN A 358 -3.75 3.56 23.50
CA GLN A 358 -5.08 3.06 23.85
C GLN A 358 -5.17 1.54 23.65
N ASP A 359 -6.09 0.93 24.38
CA ASP A 359 -6.51 -0.45 24.13
C ASP A 359 -7.01 -0.63 22.68
N TYR A 360 -6.83 -1.83 22.15
CA TYR A 360 -7.39 -2.20 20.85
C TYR A 360 -8.91 -2.06 20.81
N GLY A 361 -9.43 -1.72 19.64
CA GLY A 361 -10.86 -1.48 19.42
C GLY A 361 -11.30 -0.03 19.65
N LYS A 362 -10.47 0.84 20.22
CA LYS A 362 -10.71 2.29 20.28
C LYS A 362 -10.29 2.98 18.98
N GLU A 363 -10.96 4.09 18.66
CA GLU A 363 -10.55 4.98 17.56
C GLU A 363 -9.48 5.94 18.07
N GLY A 364 -8.44 6.20 17.28
CA GLY A 364 -7.37 7.12 17.66
C GLY A 364 -6.35 7.31 16.57
N LEU A 365 -5.32 8.13 16.85
CA LEU A 365 -4.22 8.40 15.93
C LEU A 365 -3.44 7.12 15.65
N LEU A 366 -3.22 6.81 14.37
CA LEU A 366 -2.40 5.68 13.96
C LEU A 366 -0.94 5.96 14.31
N SER A 367 -0.37 5.04 15.07
CA SER A 367 1.00 5.05 15.55
C SER A 367 1.66 3.73 15.17
N VAL A 368 2.84 3.76 14.54
CA VAL A 368 3.49 2.54 14.04
C VAL A 368 4.97 2.45 14.41
N TRP A 369 5.43 1.21 14.58
CA TRP A 369 6.83 0.83 14.52
C TRP A 369 7.05 -0.12 13.34
N ASP A 370 7.73 0.37 12.32
CA ASP A 370 8.03 -0.39 11.11
C ASP A 370 9.55 -0.60 10.98
N PRO A 371 10.05 -1.83 11.19
CA PRO A 371 11.47 -2.14 11.12
C PRO A 371 11.96 -2.33 9.68
N THR A 372 11.08 -2.33 8.67
CA THR A 372 11.44 -2.62 7.29
C THR A 372 12.03 -1.42 6.55
N MET A 373 11.95 -0.23 7.16
CA MET A 373 12.52 1.00 6.61
C MET A 373 13.97 1.18 7.02
N HIS A 374 14.91 0.60 6.29
CA HIS A 374 16.34 0.77 6.58
C HIS A 374 16.84 2.21 6.39
N SER A 375 16.24 2.98 5.49
CA SER A 375 16.75 4.30 5.11
C SER A 375 16.55 5.42 6.14
N PHE A 376 15.57 5.31 7.03
CA PHE A 376 15.26 6.26 8.11
C PHE A 376 14.33 5.60 9.15
N PRO A 377 14.28 6.07 10.41
CA PRO A 377 13.45 5.46 11.44
C PRO A 377 11.96 5.68 11.15
N SER A 378 11.26 4.60 10.81
CA SER A 378 9.80 4.58 10.63
C SER A 378 9.09 4.21 11.93
N PHE A 379 9.45 4.92 13.01
CA PHE A 379 8.75 4.89 14.29
C PHE A 379 7.96 6.18 14.42
N VAL A 380 6.70 6.17 13.99
CA VAL A 380 5.99 7.40 13.64
C VAL A 380 4.56 7.44 14.14
N ILE A 381 4.11 8.65 14.50
CA ILE A 381 2.71 8.98 14.81
C ILE A 381 2.16 9.77 13.63
N THR A 382 1.01 9.35 13.12
CA THR A 382 0.32 9.97 12.00
C THR A 382 -0.88 10.80 12.45
N ASP A 383 -1.35 11.70 11.58
CA ASP A 383 -2.63 12.41 11.76
C ASP A 383 -3.87 11.58 11.36
N ASP A 384 -3.69 10.32 10.96
CA ASP A 384 -4.78 9.46 10.50
C ASP A 384 -5.50 8.82 11.71
N ILE A 385 -6.84 8.89 11.73
CA ILE A 385 -7.67 8.26 12.74
C ILE A 385 -8.10 6.88 12.24
N VAL A 386 -7.79 5.86 13.03
CA VAL A 386 -8.07 4.46 12.70
C VAL A 386 -8.63 3.73 13.92
N LYS A 387 -9.20 2.56 13.68
CA LYS A 387 -9.50 1.56 14.69
C LYS A 387 -8.71 0.29 14.39
N LEU A 388 -8.02 -0.24 15.39
CA LEU A 388 -7.16 -1.42 15.27
C LEU A 388 -7.67 -2.59 16.10
N THR A 389 -7.35 -3.80 15.66
CA THR A 389 -7.50 -5.03 16.45
C THR A 389 -6.15 -5.53 16.95
N GLU A 390 -6.18 -6.35 17.99
CA GLU A 390 -5.06 -7.27 18.27
C GLU A 390 -4.81 -8.21 17.08
N PRO A 391 -3.62 -8.83 16.99
CA PRO A 391 -3.41 -9.93 16.06
C PRO A 391 -4.35 -11.10 16.36
N PHE A 392 -5.12 -11.53 15.37
CA PHE A 392 -5.99 -12.70 15.46
C PHE A 392 -5.99 -13.46 14.14
N GLU A 393 -6.31 -14.75 14.18
CA GLU A 393 -6.54 -15.54 12.97
C GLU A 393 -7.89 -15.14 12.36
N CYS A 394 -7.84 -14.45 11.23
CA CYS A 394 -9.03 -14.06 10.49
C CYS A 394 -9.58 -15.25 9.70
N GLU A 395 -10.87 -15.24 9.37
CA GLU A 395 -11.50 -16.27 8.51
C GLU A 395 -10.86 -16.38 7.12
N CYS A 396 -10.11 -15.37 6.68
CA CYS A 396 -9.31 -15.43 5.46
C CYS A 396 -8.06 -16.34 5.60
N GLY A 397 -7.72 -16.74 6.82
CA GLY A 397 -6.58 -17.55 7.21
C GLY A 397 -5.35 -16.74 7.63
N LEU A 398 -5.37 -15.40 7.51
CA LEU A 398 -4.25 -14.55 7.91
C LEU A 398 -4.29 -14.27 9.42
N THR A 399 -3.13 -14.30 10.06
CA THR A 399 -2.96 -13.87 11.45
C THR A 399 -2.23 -12.54 11.50
N THR A 400 -2.98 -11.44 11.66
CA THR A 400 -2.41 -10.09 11.66
C THR A 400 -3.22 -9.16 12.55
N GLN A 401 -2.63 -8.00 12.88
CA GLN A 401 -3.45 -6.84 13.26
C GLN A 401 -4.30 -6.43 12.06
N THR A 402 -5.48 -5.88 12.33
CA THR A 402 -6.33 -5.32 11.29
C THR A 402 -6.65 -3.87 11.56
N MET A 403 -6.96 -3.14 10.49
CA MET A 403 -7.21 -1.72 10.52
C MET A 403 -8.52 -1.37 9.84
N LYS A 404 -9.26 -0.45 10.45
CA LYS A 404 -10.33 0.29 9.81
C LYS A 404 -9.96 1.77 9.79
N TYR A 405 -9.84 2.32 8.59
CA TYR A 405 -9.61 3.76 8.41
C TYR A 405 -10.88 4.55 8.68
N ILE A 406 -10.82 5.56 9.55
CA ILE A 406 -11.95 6.42 9.90
C ILE A 406 -11.82 7.77 9.20
N GLY A 407 -10.64 8.39 9.26
CA GLY A 407 -10.41 9.72 8.69
C GLY A 407 -9.07 10.31 9.09
N ARG A 408 -9.02 11.63 9.16
CA ARG A 408 -7.88 12.40 9.69
C ARG A 408 -8.34 13.30 10.81
N ALA A 409 -7.44 13.63 11.73
CA ALA A 409 -7.71 14.62 12.76
C ALA A 409 -8.17 15.96 12.14
N PRO A 410 -9.06 16.74 12.80
CA PRO A 410 -9.72 17.91 12.19
C PRO A 410 -8.77 19.00 11.67
N GLU A 411 -7.61 19.18 12.30
CA GLU A 411 -6.59 20.17 11.91
C GLU A 411 -5.49 19.57 11.03
N ALA A 412 -5.60 18.28 10.70
CA ALA A 412 -4.63 17.59 9.89
C ALA A 412 -4.63 18.11 8.45
N GLU A 413 -3.43 18.31 7.94
CA GLU A 413 -3.23 18.70 6.57
C GLU A 413 -3.72 17.61 5.59
N LEU A 414 -4.26 18.03 4.44
CA LEU A 414 -4.59 17.10 3.36
C LEU A 414 -3.29 16.55 2.74
N ARG A 415 -3.03 15.24 2.89
CA ARG A 415 -1.88 14.57 2.25
C ARG A 415 -2.35 13.42 1.37
N SER A 416 -2.04 13.47 0.09
CA SER A 416 -2.23 12.33 -0.80
C SER A 416 -1.35 12.44 -2.05
N CYS A 417 -0.62 11.36 -2.37
CA CYS A 417 0.09 11.22 -3.63
C CYS A 417 -0.83 11.46 -4.85
N GLY A 418 -2.13 11.20 -4.68
CA GLY A 418 -3.12 11.42 -5.70
C GLY A 418 -3.39 12.90 -6.03
N LEU A 419 -3.35 13.78 -5.03
CA LEU A 419 -3.66 15.21 -5.23
C LEU A 419 -2.60 15.89 -6.12
N ARG A 420 -1.33 15.51 -5.99
CA ARG A 420 -0.26 16.06 -6.84
C ARG A 420 -0.44 15.70 -8.31
N LEU A 421 -0.81 14.46 -8.57
CA LEU A 421 -1.09 13.99 -9.93
C LEU A 421 -2.42 14.56 -10.46
N GLN A 422 -3.42 14.76 -9.61
CA GLN A 422 -4.65 15.44 -10.01
C GLN A 422 -4.38 16.88 -10.46
N LYS A 423 -3.49 17.62 -9.78
CA LYS A 423 -3.06 18.98 -10.19
C LYS A 423 -2.46 19.04 -11.60
N SER A 424 -1.95 17.93 -12.12
CA SER A 424 -1.35 17.87 -13.46
C SER A 424 -2.33 17.49 -14.57
N LEU A 425 -3.61 17.19 -14.26
CA LEU A 425 -4.50 16.50 -15.20
C LEU A 425 -5.60 17.35 -15.86
N THR A 426 -5.98 18.56 -15.41
CA THR A 426 -6.95 19.41 -16.15
C THR A 426 -6.80 20.94 -15.92
N GLU A 427 -7.27 21.76 -16.87
CA GLU A 427 -7.38 23.24 -16.78
C GLU A 427 -8.52 23.71 -15.85
N GLU A 428 -9.59 22.94 -15.71
CA GLU A 428 -10.75 23.25 -14.85
C GLU A 428 -10.37 23.23 -13.35
N ASP A 429 -9.38 22.40 -13.01
CA ASP A 429 -8.83 22.25 -11.66
C ASP A 429 -7.88 23.40 -11.25
N GLU A 430 -7.37 24.21 -12.19
CA GLU A 430 -6.65 25.46 -11.84
C GLU A 430 -7.58 26.47 -11.17
N LYS A 431 -8.86 26.47 -11.55
CA LYS A 431 -9.88 27.35 -10.97
C LYS A 431 -10.20 26.92 -9.54
N GLY A 432 -10.38 25.62 -9.31
CA GLY A 432 -10.50 25.05 -7.96
C GLY A 432 -9.25 25.29 -7.11
N LEU A 433 -8.06 25.27 -7.71
CA LEU A 433 -6.80 25.60 -7.04
C LEU A 433 -6.69 27.09 -6.67
N LYS A 434 -7.19 28.00 -7.51
CA LYS A 434 -7.28 29.44 -7.19
C LYS A 434 -8.26 29.70 -6.05
N GLU A 435 -9.43 29.07 -6.09
CA GLU A 435 -10.45 29.18 -5.03
C GLU A 435 -9.97 28.63 -3.68
N LEU A 436 -9.17 27.55 -3.67
CA LEU A 436 -8.57 26.99 -2.45
C LEU A 436 -7.46 27.89 -1.89
N LYS A 437 -6.64 28.48 -2.75
CA LYS A 437 -5.61 29.46 -2.36
C LYS A 437 -6.24 30.75 -1.82
N GLU A 438 -7.36 31.19 -2.37
CA GLU A 438 -8.14 32.33 -1.88
C GLU A 438 -8.80 32.05 -0.53
N LYS A 439 -9.40 30.86 -0.35
CA LYS A 439 -9.96 30.42 0.94
C LYS A 439 -8.90 30.24 2.04
N GLN A 440 -7.68 29.83 1.70
CA GLN A 440 -6.56 29.74 2.65
C GLN A 440 -6.02 31.11 3.04
N LYS A 441 -5.94 32.08 2.11
CA LYS A 441 -5.61 33.49 2.43
C LYS A 441 -6.61 34.11 3.43
N LEU A 442 -7.90 33.80 3.28
CA LEU A 442 -8.94 34.26 4.21
C LEU A 442 -8.82 33.68 5.64
N ARG A 443 -8.06 32.59 5.84
CA ARG A 443 -7.78 32.03 7.18
C ARG A 443 -6.51 32.57 7.83
N THR A 444 -5.59 33.15 7.05
CA THR A 444 -4.37 33.78 7.56
C THR A 444 -4.55 35.24 7.94
N ASP A 445 -5.71 35.84 7.64
CA ASP A 445 -6.02 37.26 7.90
C ASP A 445 -6.89 37.51 9.16
N ILE A 446 -6.98 36.55 10.08
CA ILE A 446 -7.47 36.82 11.45
C ILE A 446 -6.23 36.96 12.34
N GLY A 447 -5.89 38.22 12.63
CA GLY A 447 -4.62 38.63 13.18
C GLY A 447 -4.50 38.62 14.70
N ILE A 448 -3.25 38.98 15.07
CA ILE A 448 -2.63 39.20 16.39
C ILE A 448 -2.05 37.94 17.04
#